data_AF-A0A6G2V419-F1
#
_entry.id   AF-A0A6G2V419-F1
#
_cell.length_a   1.000
_cell.length_b   1.000
_cell.length_c   1.000
_cell.angle_alpha   90.00
_cell.angle_beta   90.00
_cell.angle_gamma   90.00
#
_symmetry.space_group_name_H-M   'P 1'
#
loop_
_entity.id
_entity.type
_entity.pdbx_description
1 polymer ?
#
loop_
_entity_poly.entity_id
_entity_poly.type
_entity_poly.pdbx_seq_one_letter_code
_entity_poly.pdbx_strand_id
1 'polypeptide(L)'
;MPENVENDELTAVAEAVVAETAEVAETAEAAEPTVTFADLGLPEGIVRKLAQNGVTTPFPIQAATIPDALAGKDILGRGRTGSGKTLSFGLPTLS
;
A
#
# COMPACT_ATOMS: atom_id res chain seq x y z
N MET A 1 -40.21 43.00 24.76
CA MET A 1 -38.78 43.11 25.12
C MET A 1 -38.06 42.00 24.36
N PRO A 2 -37.18 42.31 23.41
CA PRO A 2 -36.45 41.31 22.63
C PRO A 2 -35.25 40.80 23.44
N GLU A 3 -35.04 39.48 23.46
CA GLU A 3 -33.76 38.90 23.81
C GLU A 3 -32.97 38.67 22.53
N ASN A 4 -31.76 39.21 22.48
CA ASN A 4 -30.84 39.03 21.37
C ASN A 4 -29.45 38.73 21.93
N VAL A 5 -28.74 37.88 21.19
CA VAL A 5 -27.30 37.56 21.24
C VAL A 5 -26.89 36.51 22.27
N GLU A 6 -26.62 35.30 21.78
CA GLU A 6 -25.25 34.78 21.70
C GLU A 6 -25.19 33.72 20.58
N ASN A 7 -24.26 33.95 19.64
CA ASN A 7 -23.98 33.10 18.51
C ASN A 7 -22.46 32.90 18.52
N ASP A 8 -22.02 31.79 19.10
CA ASP A 8 -20.70 31.14 19.02
C ASP A 8 -20.90 29.80 19.78
N GLU A 9 -20.59 28.60 19.30
CA GLU A 9 -19.47 28.15 18.51
C GLU A 9 -19.89 27.02 17.56
N LEU A 10 -19.20 26.95 16.42
CA LEU A 10 -19.04 25.73 15.62
C LEU A 10 -18.64 24.57 16.55
N THR A 11 -19.08 23.33 16.38
CA THR A 11 -18.50 22.39 15.41
C THR A 11 -19.08 21.01 15.73
N ALA A 12 -19.78 20.35 14.81
CA ALA A 12 -19.93 18.89 14.87
C ALA A 12 -20.42 18.31 13.53
N VAL A 13 -19.41 17.93 12.74
CA VAL A 13 -19.31 16.74 11.88
C VAL A 13 -20.35 16.56 10.76
N ALA A 14 -19.90 16.87 9.54
CA ALA A 14 -20.51 16.42 8.30
C ALA A 14 -20.27 14.92 8.09
N GLU A 15 -21.36 14.20 7.90
CA GLU A 15 -21.46 12.79 7.55
C GLU A 15 -21.37 12.59 6.02
N ALA A 16 -20.96 11.39 5.59
CA ALA A 16 -20.86 10.86 4.21
C ALA A 16 -19.45 11.02 3.57
N VAL A 17 -18.76 9.99 3.06
CA VAL A 17 -19.19 8.71 2.49
C VAL A 17 -18.09 7.68 2.76
N VAL A 18 -18.49 6.48 3.20
CA VAL A 18 -17.61 5.35 3.54
C VAL A 18 -17.01 4.78 2.24
N ALA A 19 -15.73 5.04 2.01
CA ALA A 19 -14.95 4.34 1.00
C ALA A 19 -14.55 2.97 1.55
N GLU A 20 -14.96 1.93 0.80
CA GLU A 20 -14.72 0.52 1.03
C GLU A 20 -13.26 0.24 1.40
N THR A 21 -13.04 -0.01 2.69
CA THR A 21 -11.75 -0.39 3.27
C THR A 21 -11.39 -1.79 2.82
N ALA A 22 -10.41 -1.89 1.92
CA ALA A 22 -9.75 -3.14 1.58
C ALA A 22 -9.17 -3.77 2.85
N GLU A 23 -9.65 -4.99 3.10
CA GLU A 23 -9.53 -5.76 4.33
C GLU A 23 -8.09 -6.20 4.63
N VAL A 24 -7.61 -5.74 5.79
CA VAL A 24 -6.69 -6.35 6.76
C VAL A 24 -5.46 -7.09 6.21
N ALA A 25 -4.32 -6.40 6.24
CA ALA A 25 -3.00 -7.02 6.24
C ALA A 25 -2.80 -7.84 7.53
N GLU A 26 -2.67 -9.15 7.37
CA GLU A 26 -2.39 -10.12 8.42
C GLU A 26 -1.03 -9.80 9.09
N THR A 27 -1.06 -9.61 10.42
CA THR A 27 0.09 -9.34 11.28
C THR A 27 1.13 -10.44 11.16
N ALA A 28 2.22 -10.18 10.42
CA ALA A 28 3.42 -11.00 10.46
C ALA A 28 4.41 -10.37 11.45
N GLU A 29 4.40 -10.89 12.67
CA GLU A 29 5.38 -10.63 13.72
C GLU A 29 6.70 -11.36 13.39
N ALA A 30 7.74 -10.60 13.03
CA ALA A 30 9.15 -10.84 13.34
C ALA A 30 9.98 -9.67 12.79
N ALA A 31 10.64 -8.94 13.69
CA ALA A 31 11.53 -7.83 13.37
C ALA A 31 12.81 -8.34 12.69
N GLU A 32 12.85 -8.25 11.36
CA GLU A 32 14.02 -8.41 10.49
C GLU A 32 14.00 -7.19 9.53
N PRO A 33 15.14 -6.74 8.95
CA PRO A 33 15.19 -5.50 8.19
C PRO A 33 14.04 -5.44 7.18
N THR A 34 13.14 -4.48 7.38
CA THR A 34 11.95 -4.31 6.54
C THR A 34 12.39 -3.81 5.18
N VAL A 35 12.72 -4.75 4.29
CA VAL A 35 12.95 -4.49 2.87
C VAL A 35 11.74 -3.72 2.34
N THR A 36 11.96 -2.54 1.79
CA THR A 36 10.91 -1.71 1.21
C THR A 36 10.86 -1.88 -0.30
N PHE A 37 9.79 -1.42 -0.95
CA PHE A 37 9.72 -1.41 -2.42
C PHE A 37 10.83 -0.57 -3.08
N ALA A 38 11.37 0.44 -2.38
CA ALA A 38 12.51 1.22 -2.87
C ALA A 38 13.79 0.38 -2.95
N ASP A 39 13.98 -0.55 -2.02
CA ASP A 39 15.15 -1.43 -1.97
C ASP A 39 15.13 -2.50 -3.07
N LEU A 40 13.98 -2.72 -3.72
CA LEU A 40 13.80 -3.72 -4.77
C LEU A 40 14.20 -3.23 -6.17
N GLY A 41 14.61 -1.96 -6.31
CA GLY A 41 15.02 -1.37 -7.59
C GLY A 41 13.88 -0.84 -8.45
N LEU A 42 12.70 -0.62 -7.88
CA LEU A 42 11.57 -0.03 -8.60
C LEU A 42 11.76 1.49 -8.81
N PRO A 43 11.25 2.05 -9.92
CA PRO A 43 11.21 3.50 -10.14
C PRO A 43 10.49 4.26 -9.01
N GLU A 44 11.02 5.43 -8.63
CA GLU A 44 10.50 6.25 -7.54
C GLU A 44 9.00 6.59 -7.70
N GLY A 45 8.55 6.85 -8.94
CA GLY A 45 7.15 7.14 -9.24
C GLY A 45 6.20 5.98 -8.89
N ILE A 46 6.66 4.73 -9.03
CA ILE A 46 5.90 3.54 -8.66
C ILE A 46 5.88 3.40 -7.14
N VAL A 47 7.03 3.51 -6.49
CA VAL A 47 7.17 3.42 -5.02
C VAL A 47 6.28 4.45 -4.34
N ARG A 48 6.26 5.70 -4.83
CA ARG A 48 5.41 6.77 -4.30
C ARG A 48 3.92 6.44 -4.41
N LYS A 49 3.48 5.90 -5.56
CA LYS A 49 2.08 5.49 -5.75
C LYS A 49 1.70 4.32 -4.84
N LEU A 50 2.59 3.35 -4.67
CA LEU A 50 2.37 2.23 -3.75
C LEU A 50 2.22 2.75 -2.30
N ALA A 51 3.11 3.65 -1.87
CA ALA A 51 3.02 4.28 -0.55
C ALA A 51 1.72 5.08 -0.36
N GLN A 52 1.27 5.83 -1.37
CA GLN A 52 -0.02 6.55 -1.34
C GLN A 52 -1.22 5.61 -1.19
N ASN A 53 -1.11 4.38 -1.71
CA ASN A 53 -2.13 3.34 -1.59
C ASN A 53 -1.97 2.49 -0.31
N GLY A 54 -1.07 2.86 0.62
CA GLY A 54 -0.80 2.12 1.86
C GLY A 54 0.03 0.85 1.67
N VAL A 55 0.61 0.63 0.49
CA VAL A 55 1.45 -0.53 0.16
C VAL A 55 2.91 -0.13 0.32
N THR A 56 3.44 -0.26 1.53
CA THR A 56 4.81 0.18 1.87
C THR A 56 5.78 -1.00 1.97
N THR A 57 5.29 -2.14 2.44
CA THR A 57 6.10 -3.35 2.67
C THR A 57 5.74 -4.44 1.66
N PRO A 58 6.73 -4.93 0.88
CA PRO A 58 6.53 -6.05 -0.03
C PRO A 58 6.31 -7.36 0.74
N PHE A 59 5.48 -8.23 0.17
CA PHE A 59 5.38 -9.61 0.64
C PHE A 59 6.68 -10.39 0.32
N PRO A 60 6.99 -11.49 1.04
CA PRO A 60 8.20 -12.27 0.80
C PRO A 60 8.37 -12.73 -0.66
N ILE A 61 7.29 -13.14 -1.32
CA ILE A 61 7.34 -13.52 -2.74
C ILE A 61 7.62 -12.32 -3.64
N GLN A 62 7.17 -11.11 -3.31
CA GLN A 62 7.46 -9.90 -4.07
C GLN A 62 8.92 -9.51 -3.92
N ALA A 63 9.44 -9.48 -2.69
CA ALA A 63 10.84 -9.18 -2.41
C ALA A 63 11.79 -10.17 -3.13
N ALA A 64 11.42 -11.46 -3.19
CA ALA A 64 12.22 -12.48 -3.85
C ALA A 64 12.15 -12.45 -5.39
N THR A 65 11.12 -11.86 -5.99
CA THR A 65 10.88 -11.99 -7.44
C THR A 65 11.02 -10.67 -8.20
N ILE A 66 10.71 -9.53 -7.59
CA ILE A 66 10.77 -8.22 -8.26
C ILE A 66 12.19 -7.91 -8.78
N PRO A 67 13.28 -8.09 -8.00
CA PRO A 67 14.62 -7.78 -8.50
C PRO A 67 15.03 -8.63 -9.70
N ASP A 68 14.71 -9.93 -9.67
CA ASP A 68 15.00 -10.84 -10.78
C ASP A 68 14.15 -10.52 -12.02
N ALA A 69 12.92 -10.04 -11.83
CA ALA A 69 12.02 -9.70 -12.93
C ALA A 69 12.47 -8.40 -13.61
N LEU A 70 12.92 -7.42 -12.81
CA LEU A 70 13.55 -6.20 -13.31
C LEU A 70 14.86 -6.49 -14.05
N ALA A 71 15.58 -7.54 -13.66
CA ALA A 71 16.75 -8.04 -14.37
C ALA A 71 16.42 -8.82 -15.65
N GLY A 72 15.14 -8.96 -16.02
CA GLY A 72 14.70 -9.65 -17.23
C GLY A 72 14.84 -11.18 -17.17
N LYS A 73 14.93 -11.77 -15.97
CA LYS A 73 14.99 -13.23 -15.79
C LYS A 73 13.60 -13.84 -15.81
N ASP A 74 13.50 -15.08 -16.26
CA ASP A 74 12.29 -15.88 -16.13
C ASP A 74 12.09 -16.34 -14.67
N ILE A 75 10.88 -16.16 -14.15
CA ILE A 75 10.56 -16.45 -12.76
C ILE A 75 9.30 -17.29 -12.63
N LEU A 76 9.35 -18.28 -11.74
CA LEU A 76 8.19 -19.05 -11.31
C LEU A 76 7.80 -18.67 -9.88
N GLY A 77 6.76 -17.85 -9.74
CA GLY A 77 6.20 -17.48 -8.44
C GLY A 77 5.17 -18.48 -7.93
N ARG A 78 5.46 -19.19 -6.84
CA ARG A 78 4.48 -20.05 -6.14
C ARG A 78 4.05 -19.44 -4.82
N GLY A 79 2.74 -19.29 -4.63
CA GLY A 79 2.16 -18.81 -3.37
C GLY A 79 0.64 -18.91 -3.42
N ARG A 80 -0.03 -18.83 -2.27
CA ARG A 80 -1.50 -18.85 -2.19
C ARG A 80 -2.12 -17.58 -2.80
N THR A 81 -3.44 -17.59 -3.02
CA THR A 81 -4.19 -16.37 -3.32
C THR A 81 -4.01 -15.38 -2.16
N GLY A 82 -3.89 -14.09 -2.47
CA GLY A 82 -3.57 -13.05 -1.50
C GLY A 82 -2.08 -12.83 -1.23
N SER A 83 -1.17 -13.73 -1.68
CA SER A 83 0.29 -13.54 -1.47
C SER A 83 0.93 -12.42 -2.30
N GLY A 84 0.17 -11.60 -3.01
CA GLY A 84 0.71 -10.46 -3.76
C GLY A 84 1.41 -10.78 -5.10
N LYS A 85 1.30 -12.02 -5.61
CA LYS A 85 1.91 -12.46 -6.88
C LYS A 85 1.56 -11.57 -8.08
N THR A 86 0.33 -11.03 -8.13
CA THR A 86 -0.11 -10.16 -9.23
C THR A 86 0.78 -8.91 -9.35
N LEU A 87 1.12 -8.29 -8.22
CA LEU A 87 2.02 -7.14 -8.21
C LEU A 87 3.47 -7.55 -8.44
N SER A 88 3.89 -8.74 -8.00
CA SER A 88 5.23 -9.28 -8.30
C SER A 88 5.54 -9.28 -9.81
N PHE A 89 4.57 -9.66 -10.64
CA PHE A 89 4.74 -9.70 -12.10
C PHE A 89 4.34 -8.40 -12.80
N GLY A 90 3.40 -7.64 -12.22
CA GLY A 90 2.89 -6.40 -12.84
C GLY A 90 3.75 -5.16 -12.60
N LEU A 91 4.43 -5.03 -11.46
CA LEU A 91 5.27 -3.85 -11.19
C LEU A 91 6.49 -3.77 -12.12
N PRO A 92 7.21 -4.87 -12.42
CA PRO A 92 8.35 -4.84 -13.34
C PRO A 92 7.99 -4.43 -14.77
N THR A 93 6.74 -4.61 -15.24
CA THR A 93 6.34 -4.22 -16.60
C THR A 93 6.13 -2.73 -16.78
N LEU A 94 6.06 -1.98 -15.69
CA LEU A 94 5.89 -0.53 -15.67
C LEU A 94 7.22 0.22 -15.53
N SER A 95 8.34 -0.52 -15.52
CA SER A 95 9.70 0.02 -15.31
C SER A 95 10.42 0.33 -16.62
#